data_AF-A0A1R2C2N6-F1
#
_entry.id   AF-A0A1R2C2N6-F1
#
_cell.length_a   1.000
_cell.length_b   1.000
_cell.length_c   1.000
_cell.angle_alpha   90.00
_cell.angle_beta   90.00
_cell.angle_gamma   90.00
#
_symmetry.space_group_name_H-M   'P 1'
#
loop_
_entity.id
_entity.type
_entity.pdbx_description
1 polymer ?
#
loop_
_entity_poly.entity_id
_entity_poly.type
_entity_poly.pdbx_seq_one_letter_code
_entity_poly.pdbx_strand_id
1 'polypeptide(L)'
;MCSKESLNTISYYLQASSGAFGFIGALSIIIAYLSYKDLRTYYFQAVFFTSIADGLKATVYFVPFSALKISEVCYICAITTNYMTIASAMWTLFISVVLYQALFKSVVEVEKYIKIWCIFVFCIMPLVFILPLITDSYGLLTINCTFKENFSGNLWRIGLFYLPGWVMIFVSLYTYFKIFKKLNFELIDRDTKSILKKVILYPLVIIFFFIMLSTLRILENRLSSSCELKYFSAICLSLYASQGFWNAMIFFTTA
;
A
#
# COMPACT_ATOMS: atom_id res chain seq x y z
N MET A 1 3.43 25.14 -22.95
CA MET A 1 2.77 26.01 -21.95
C MET A 1 2.14 25.13 -20.88
N CYS A 2 2.58 25.23 -19.62
CA CYS A 2 2.04 24.45 -18.51
C CYS A 2 0.84 25.18 -17.90
N SER A 3 -0.36 25.00 -18.46
CA SER A 3 -1.55 25.53 -17.79
C SER A 3 -1.90 24.60 -16.62
N LYS A 4 -2.10 25.18 -15.43
CA LYS A 4 -2.42 24.44 -14.20
C LYS A 4 -3.68 23.56 -14.37
N GLU A 5 -4.62 24.04 -15.16
CA GLU A 5 -5.87 23.34 -15.48
C GLU A 5 -5.66 22.10 -16.35
N SER A 6 -4.87 22.20 -17.44
CA SER A 6 -4.62 21.05 -18.31
C SER A 6 -3.88 19.93 -17.57
N LEU A 7 -2.92 20.28 -16.73
CA LEU A 7 -2.16 19.34 -15.93
C LEU A 7 -3.03 18.61 -14.87
N ASN A 8 -3.93 19.32 -14.21
CA ASN A 8 -4.86 18.71 -13.25
C ASN A 8 -5.78 17.69 -13.94
N THR A 9 -6.30 18.04 -15.11
CA THR A 9 -7.14 17.15 -15.92
C THR A 9 -6.38 15.91 -16.36
N ILE A 10 -5.16 16.07 -16.90
CA ILE A 10 -4.29 14.95 -17.29
C ILE A 10 -4.00 14.05 -16.09
N SER A 11 -3.60 14.64 -14.96
CA SER A 11 -3.26 13.91 -13.74
C SER A 11 -4.45 13.11 -13.20
N TYR A 12 -5.65 13.68 -13.28
CA TYR A 12 -6.88 13.00 -12.86
C TYR A 12 -7.16 11.76 -13.72
N TYR A 13 -7.17 11.90 -15.05
CA TYR A 13 -7.44 10.75 -15.92
C TYR A 13 -6.36 9.67 -15.81
N LEU A 14 -5.09 10.06 -15.71
CA LEU A 14 -4.00 9.11 -15.48
C LEU A 14 -4.18 8.33 -14.17
N GLN A 15 -4.50 9.01 -13.08
CA GLN A 15 -4.69 8.36 -11.77
C GLN A 15 -5.95 7.51 -11.74
N ALA A 16 -7.06 7.97 -12.34
CA ALA A 16 -8.29 7.20 -12.45
C ALA A 16 -8.11 5.93 -13.28
N SER A 17 -7.42 6.01 -14.43
CA SER A 17 -7.12 4.83 -15.26
C SER A 17 -6.21 3.84 -14.54
N SER A 18 -5.15 4.31 -13.87
CA SER A 18 -4.30 3.44 -13.06
C SER A 18 -5.03 2.85 -11.85
N GLY A 19 -5.90 3.63 -11.21
CA GLY A 19 -6.80 3.18 -10.14
C GLY A 19 -7.76 2.10 -10.63
N ALA A 20 -8.26 2.17 -11.87
CA ALA A 20 -9.07 1.12 -12.47
C ALA A 20 -8.31 -0.20 -12.59
N PHE A 21 -7.07 -0.17 -13.09
CA PHE A 21 -6.22 -1.36 -13.09
C PHE A 21 -5.96 -1.88 -11.66
N GLY A 22 -5.66 -0.98 -10.72
CA GLY A 22 -5.48 -1.32 -9.32
C GLY A 22 -6.69 -2.02 -8.70
N PHE A 23 -7.89 -1.48 -8.95
CA PHE A 23 -9.16 -2.01 -8.46
C PHE A 23 -9.50 -3.36 -9.09
N ILE A 24 -9.38 -3.50 -10.42
CA ILE A 24 -9.61 -4.78 -11.13
C ILE A 24 -8.64 -5.85 -10.60
N GLY A 25 -7.36 -5.51 -10.43
CA GLY A 25 -6.37 -6.40 -9.86
C GLY A 25 -6.74 -6.87 -8.44
N ALA A 26 -7.05 -5.94 -7.55
CA ALA A 26 -7.48 -6.25 -6.20
C ALA A 26 -8.75 -7.14 -6.18
N LEU A 27 -9.75 -6.80 -7.00
CA LEU A 27 -11.00 -7.54 -7.11
C LEU A 27 -10.77 -8.98 -7.64
N SER A 28 -9.86 -9.16 -8.59
CA SER A 28 -9.54 -10.48 -9.13
C SER A 28 -8.97 -11.43 -8.07
N ILE A 29 -8.10 -10.94 -7.16
CA ILE A 29 -7.59 -11.71 -6.03
C ILE A 29 -8.73 -12.05 -5.05
N ILE A 30 -9.58 -11.07 -4.73
CA ILE A 30 -10.73 -11.26 -3.81
C ILE A 30 -11.64 -12.37 -4.34
N ILE A 31 -12.00 -12.32 -5.63
CA ILE A 31 -12.84 -13.33 -6.28
C ILE A 31 -12.15 -14.69 -6.21
N ALA A 32 -10.88 -14.80 -6.60
CA ALA A 32 -10.14 -16.06 -6.57
C ALA A 32 -10.12 -16.67 -5.16
N TYR A 33 -9.81 -15.89 -4.13
CA TYR A 33 -9.77 -16.37 -2.75
C TYR A 33 -11.13 -16.88 -2.25
N LEU A 34 -12.23 -16.20 -2.62
CA LEU A 34 -13.58 -16.60 -2.23
C LEU A 34 -14.04 -17.87 -2.97
N SER A 35 -13.73 -17.97 -4.26
CA SER A 35 -14.12 -19.08 -5.15
C SER A 35 -13.38 -20.39 -4.85
N TYR A 36 -12.08 -20.34 -4.55
CA TYR A 36 -11.26 -21.54 -4.37
C TYR A 36 -10.95 -21.81 -2.90
N LYS A 37 -11.54 -22.87 -2.33
CA LYS A 37 -11.33 -23.26 -0.93
C LYS A 37 -9.88 -23.61 -0.63
N ASP A 38 -9.16 -24.18 -1.60
CA ASP A 38 -7.76 -24.58 -1.45
C ASP A 38 -6.81 -23.39 -1.24
N LEU A 39 -7.24 -22.19 -1.63
CA LEU A 39 -6.48 -20.95 -1.42
C LEU A 39 -6.66 -20.38 -0.01
N ARG A 40 -7.45 -20.98 0.89
CA ARG A 40 -7.73 -20.42 2.22
C ARG A 40 -6.63 -20.72 3.26
N THR A 41 -5.37 -20.63 2.84
CA THR A 41 -4.21 -20.71 3.73
C THR A 41 -3.90 -19.35 4.36
N TYR A 42 -3.14 -19.33 5.46
CA TYR A 42 -2.80 -18.09 6.17
C TYR A 42 -2.12 -17.03 5.30
N TYR A 43 -1.23 -17.48 4.41
CA TYR A 43 -0.56 -16.59 3.46
C TYR A 43 -1.57 -15.91 2.53
N PHE A 44 -2.42 -16.69 1.88
CA PHE A 44 -3.41 -16.17 0.96
C PHE A 44 -4.51 -15.37 1.66
N GLN A 45 -4.81 -15.67 2.92
CA GLN A 45 -5.70 -14.87 3.75
C GLN A 45 -5.13 -13.47 4.01
N ALA A 46 -3.83 -13.35 4.27
CA ALA A 46 -3.17 -12.05 4.39
C ALA A 46 -3.19 -11.29 3.05
N VAL A 47 -2.89 -11.98 1.93
CA VAL A 47 -2.98 -11.38 0.59
C VAL A 47 -4.41 -10.93 0.27
N PHE A 48 -5.43 -11.67 0.69
CA PHE A 48 -6.83 -11.28 0.57
C PHE A 48 -7.12 -9.95 1.29
N PHE A 49 -6.64 -9.79 2.53
CA PHE A 49 -6.79 -8.53 3.26
C PHE A 49 -5.98 -7.38 2.64
N THR A 50 -4.78 -7.64 2.12
CA THR A 50 -4.00 -6.68 1.33
C THR A 50 -4.82 -6.20 0.12
N SER A 51 -5.47 -7.11 -0.60
CA SER A 51 -6.31 -6.77 -1.75
C SER A 51 -7.55 -5.97 -1.38
N ILE A 52 -8.19 -6.23 -0.22
CA ILE A 52 -9.28 -5.38 0.27
C ILE A 52 -8.79 -3.95 0.47
N ALA A 53 -7.65 -3.78 1.14
CA ALA A 53 -7.08 -2.46 1.39
C ALA A 53 -6.71 -1.75 0.07
N ASP A 54 -6.03 -2.44 -0.85
CA ASP A 54 -5.68 -1.88 -2.15
C ASP A 54 -6.91 -1.51 -2.99
N GLY A 55 -7.96 -2.33 -2.96
CA GLY A 55 -9.22 -2.07 -3.64
C GLY A 55 -9.93 -0.84 -3.09
N LEU A 56 -10.05 -0.71 -1.77
CA LEU A 56 -10.64 0.46 -1.11
C LEU A 56 -9.81 1.73 -1.32
N LYS A 57 -8.48 1.63 -1.39
CA LYS A 57 -7.61 2.74 -1.79
C LYS A 57 -7.88 3.15 -3.24
N ALA A 58 -8.01 2.18 -4.14
CA ALA A 58 -8.17 2.42 -5.56
C ALA A 58 -9.48 3.19 -5.89
N THR A 59 -10.55 2.95 -5.12
CA THR A 59 -11.83 3.65 -5.35
C THR A 59 -11.74 5.17 -5.13
N VAL A 60 -10.81 5.64 -4.29
CA VAL A 60 -10.59 7.08 -4.05
C VAL A 60 -10.21 7.80 -5.34
N TYR A 61 -9.49 7.15 -6.25
CA TYR A 61 -9.05 7.76 -7.51
C TYR A 61 -10.17 7.91 -8.55
N PHE A 62 -11.38 7.39 -8.29
CA PHE A 62 -12.57 7.64 -9.12
C PHE A 62 -13.37 8.87 -8.68
N VAL A 63 -13.02 9.48 -7.54
CA VAL A 63 -13.74 10.64 -7.02
C VAL A 63 -13.41 11.86 -7.89
N PRO A 64 -14.42 12.52 -8.48
CA PRO A 64 -14.17 13.63 -9.40
C PRO A 64 -13.56 14.82 -8.68
N PHE A 65 -12.68 15.55 -9.37
CA PHE A 65 -11.97 16.70 -8.81
C PHE A 65 -12.91 17.78 -8.23
N SER A 66 -14.11 17.96 -8.79
CA SER A 66 -15.11 18.88 -8.26
C SER A 66 -15.59 18.49 -6.86
N ALA A 67 -15.78 17.20 -6.59
CA ALA A 67 -16.19 16.68 -5.29
C ALA A 67 -15.07 16.79 -4.25
N LEU A 68 -13.80 16.67 -4.66
CA LEU A 68 -12.65 16.82 -3.77
C LEU A 68 -12.49 18.25 -3.20
N LYS A 69 -13.19 19.25 -3.76
CA LYS A 69 -13.24 20.60 -3.19
C LYS A 69 -14.12 20.69 -1.94
N ILE A 70 -14.99 19.70 -1.72
CA ILE A 70 -15.80 19.57 -0.50
C ILE A 70 -14.90 18.99 0.58
N SER A 71 -14.71 19.73 1.69
CA SER A 71 -13.74 19.39 2.75
C SER A 71 -13.96 17.99 3.32
N GLU A 72 -15.21 17.61 3.57
CA GLU A 72 -15.58 16.32 4.16
C GLU A 72 -15.23 15.17 3.22
N VAL A 73 -15.54 15.31 1.93
CA VAL A 73 -15.16 14.33 0.90
C VAL A 73 -13.65 14.20 0.85
N CYS A 74 -12.94 15.34 0.87
CA CYS A 74 -11.49 15.36 0.85
C CYS A 74 -10.89 14.66 2.08
N TYR A 75 -11.44 14.88 3.27
CA TYR A 75 -10.96 14.23 4.49
C TYR A 75 -11.17 12.72 4.45
N ILE A 76 -12.33 12.25 3.99
CA ILE A 76 -12.60 10.82 3.81
C ILE A 76 -11.61 10.21 2.81
N CYS A 77 -11.38 10.86 1.68
CA CYS A 77 -10.40 10.42 0.68
C CYS A 77 -8.97 10.37 1.25
N ALA A 78 -8.55 11.40 1.98
CA ALA A 78 -7.22 11.47 2.57
C ALA A 78 -7.00 10.37 3.63
N ILE A 79 -7.97 10.18 4.51
CA ILE A 79 -7.93 9.11 5.53
C ILE A 79 -7.87 7.76 4.83
N THR A 80 -8.80 7.49 3.90
CA THR A 80 -8.90 6.21 3.20
C THR A 80 -7.60 5.87 2.48
N THR A 81 -7.06 6.78 1.68
CA THR A 81 -5.83 6.52 0.93
C THR A 81 -4.63 6.23 1.84
N ASN A 82 -4.42 7.05 2.87
CA ASN A 82 -3.28 6.89 3.77
C ASN A 82 -3.41 5.64 4.66
N TYR A 83 -4.58 5.45 5.27
CA TYR A 83 -4.86 4.30 6.14
C TYR A 83 -4.77 2.98 5.37
N MET A 84 -5.46 2.86 4.23
CA MET A 84 -5.49 1.61 3.47
C MET A 84 -4.12 1.24 2.92
N THR A 85 -3.26 2.23 2.64
CA THR A 85 -1.88 1.95 2.24
C THR A 85 -1.07 1.34 3.36
N ILE A 86 -1.18 1.89 4.57
CA ILE A 86 -0.50 1.33 5.73
C ILE A 86 -1.12 -0.02 6.12
N ALA A 87 -2.42 -0.23 5.95
CA ALA A 87 -3.06 -1.53 6.14
C ALA A 87 -2.52 -2.59 5.16
N SER A 88 -2.40 -2.25 3.88
CA SER A 88 -1.80 -3.10 2.84
C SER A 88 -0.35 -3.47 3.18
N ALA A 89 0.44 -2.49 3.64
CA ALA A 89 1.81 -2.72 4.09
C ALA A 89 1.91 -3.57 5.37
N MET A 90 1.01 -3.39 6.33
CA MET A 90 0.94 -4.20 7.54
C MET A 90 0.67 -5.67 7.21
N TRP A 91 -0.30 -5.96 6.33
CA TRP A 91 -0.55 -7.34 5.90
C TRP A 91 0.62 -7.97 5.15
N THR A 92 1.39 -7.17 4.43
CA THR A 92 2.62 -7.63 3.79
C THR A 92 3.72 -7.93 4.81
N LEU A 93 3.89 -7.08 5.84
CA LEU A 93 4.78 -7.36 6.96
C LEU A 93 4.36 -8.63 7.72
N PHE A 94 3.06 -8.82 7.94
CA PHE A 94 2.52 -10.01 8.59
C PHE A 94 2.98 -11.29 7.87
N ILE A 95 2.91 -11.31 6.54
CA ILE A 95 3.39 -12.44 5.73
C ILE A 95 4.87 -12.72 6.02
N SER A 96 5.72 -11.69 6.02
CA SER A 96 7.16 -11.83 6.27
C SER A 96 7.45 -12.36 7.69
N VAL A 97 6.72 -11.85 8.68
CA VAL A 97 6.85 -12.26 10.09
C VAL A 97 6.40 -13.70 10.30
N VAL A 98 5.25 -14.09 9.76
CA VAL A 98 4.74 -15.47 9.89
C VAL A 98 5.66 -16.45 9.21
N LEU A 99 6.16 -16.14 8.01
CA LEU A 99 7.11 -16.99 7.32
C LEU A 99 8.41 -17.17 8.13
N TYR A 100 8.91 -16.10 8.72
CA TYR A 100 10.07 -16.17 9.62
C TYR A 100 9.78 -17.02 10.86
N GLN A 101 8.63 -16.85 11.50
CA GLN A 101 8.24 -17.63 12.67
C GLN A 101 8.06 -19.13 12.34
N ALA A 102 7.46 -19.45 11.20
CA ALA A 102 7.27 -20.82 10.74
C ALA A 102 8.63 -21.53 10.53
N LEU A 103 9.60 -20.85 9.89
CA LEU A 103 10.91 -21.44 9.55
C LEU A 103 11.92 -21.47 10.71
N PHE A 104 11.81 -20.56 11.68
CA PHE A 104 12.83 -20.41 12.75
C PHE A 104 12.34 -20.75 14.14
N LYS A 105 11.04 -20.61 14.41
CA LYS A 105 10.48 -20.76 15.76
C LYS A 105 9.45 -21.88 15.88
N SER A 106 9.11 -22.55 14.77
CA SER A 106 8.11 -23.64 14.74
C SER A 106 6.80 -23.27 15.45
N VAL A 107 6.41 -21.99 15.38
CA VAL A 107 5.21 -21.48 16.06
C VAL A 107 3.98 -21.96 15.30
N VAL A 108 3.11 -22.70 16.00
CA VAL A 108 1.99 -23.44 15.39
C VAL A 108 0.68 -22.62 15.36
N GLU A 109 0.52 -21.61 16.21
CA GLU A 109 -0.77 -20.89 16.41
C GLU A 109 -0.99 -19.69 15.45
N VAL A 110 -0.77 -19.85 14.14
CA VAL A 110 -0.88 -18.75 13.17
C VAL A 110 -2.29 -18.11 13.15
N GLU A 111 -3.35 -18.88 13.39
CA GLU A 111 -4.74 -18.38 13.44
C GLU A 111 -4.96 -17.28 14.47
N LYS A 112 -4.36 -17.42 15.66
CA LYS A 112 -4.49 -16.46 16.74
C LYS A 112 -3.82 -15.14 16.35
N TYR A 113 -2.67 -15.21 15.69
CA TYR A 113 -2.00 -14.02 15.18
C TYR A 113 -2.84 -13.30 14.14
N ILE A 114 -3.46 -14.00 13.19
CA ILE A 114 -4.34 -13.34 12.20
C ILE A 114 -5.46 -12.56 12.88
N LYS A 115 -6.15 -13.15 13.86
CA LYS A 115 -7.25 -12.46 14.57
C LYS A 115 -6.77 -11.19 15.27
N ILE A 116 -5.63 -11.25 15.96
CA ILE A 116 -5.02 -10.09 16.63
C ILE A 116 -4.65 -9.02 15.60
N TRP A 117 -4.04 -9.41 14.48
CA TRP A 117 -3.67 -8.49 13.40
C TRP A 117 -4.90 -7.86 12.74
N CYS A 118 -5.98 -8.61 12.52
CA CYS A 118 -7.24 -8.05 12.04
C CYS A 118 -7.79 -6.97 12.98
N ILE A 119 -7.84 -7.24 14.29
CA ILE A 119 -8.31 -6.26 15.29
C ILE A 119 -7.42 -5.01 15.26
N PHE A 120 -6.10 -5.20 15.22
CA PHE A 120 -5.17 -4.08 15.16
C PHE A 120 -5.35 -3.24 13.89
N VAL A 121 -5.32 -3.89 12.72
CA VAL A 121 -5.36 -3.20 11.42
C VAL A 121 -6.72 -2.59 11.16
N PHE A 122 -7.83 -3.29 11.41
CA PHE A 122 -9.17 -2.84 11.02
C PHE A 122 -9.97 -2.15 12.12
N CYS A 123 -9.59 -2.26 13.39
CA CYS A 123 -10.31 -1.60 14.49
C CYS A 123 -9.47 -0.50 15.15
N ILE A 124 -8.20 -0.77 15.47
CA ILE A 124 -7.36 0.20 16.20
C ILE A 124 -6.77 1.24 15.25
N MET A 125 -6.16 0.82 14.15
CA MET A 125 -5.44 1.71 13.24
C MET A 125 -6.31 2.81 12.61
N PRO A 126 -7.58 2.58 12.19
CA PRO A 126 -8.44 3.66 11.69
C PRO A 126 -8.58 4.82 12.68
N LEU A 127 -8.67 4.52 13.99
CA LEU A 127 -8.78 5.54 15.02
C LEU A 127 -7.55 6.47 15.05
N VAL A 128 -6.37 5.91 14.80
CA VAL A 128 -5.12 6.68 14.73
C VAL A 128 -5.11 7.60 13.50
N PHE A 129 -5.64 7.15 12.35
CA PHE A 129 -5.75 7.96 11.14
C PHE A 129 -6.86 9.01 11.20
N ILE A 130 -7.74 8.97 12.20
CA ILE A 130 -8.74 10.03 12.45
C ILE A 130 -8.11 11.20 13.24
N LEU A 131 -7.08 10.95 14.06
CA LEU A 131 -6.43 11.97 14.92
C LEU A 131 -5.99 13.26 14.19
N PRO A 132 -5.46 13.21 12.94
CA PRO A 132 -5.05 14.43 12.24
C PRO A 132 -6.19 15.43 11.98
N LEU A 133 -7.46 15.00 12.06
CA LEU A 133 -8.62 15.90 12.00
C LEU A 133 -8.65 16.91 13.14
N ILE A 134 -8.20 16.52 14.35
CA ILE A 134 -8.17 17.39 15.53
C ILE A 134 -7.26 18.61 15.29
N THR A 135 -6.22 18.43 14.48
CA THR A 135 -5.24 19.46 14.14
C THR A 135 -5.46 20.09 12.76
N ASP A 136 -6.60 19.80 12.11
CA ASP A 136 -6.92 20.26 10.75
C ASP A 136 -5.78 20.01 9.74
N SER A 137 -5.21 18.79 9.79
CA SER A 137 -4.00 18.44 9.05
C SER A 137 -4.25 17.77 7.70
N TYR A 138 -5.51 17.49 7.33
CA TYR A 138 -5.88 16.95 6.01
C TYR A 138 -6.34 18.06 5.07
N GLY A 139 -6.02 17.96 3.77
CA GLY A 139 -6.47 18.93 2.78
C GLY A 139 -6.18 18.53 1.34
N LEU A 140 -6.74 19.30 0.42
CA LEU A 140 -6.56 19.12 -1.02
C LEU A 140 -5.22 19.71 -1.46
N LEU A 141 -4.30 18.86 -1.90
CA LEU A 141 -3.05 19.26 -2.56
C LEU A 141 -3.14 18.93 -4.06
N THR A 142 -3.20 19.97 -4.88
CA THR A 142 -3.36 19.86 -6.34
C THR A 142 -4.68 19.18 -6.71
N ILE A 143 -4.69 17.87 -6.92
CA ILE A 143 -5.90 17.07 -7.21
C ILE A 143 -6.08 15.91 -6.22
N ASN A 144 -5.23 15.79 -5.20
CA ASN A 144 -5.24 14.68 -4.26
C ASN A 144 -5.44 15.18 -2.84
N CYS A 145 -6.30 14.49 -2.10
CA CYS A 145 -6.51 14.76 -0.69
C CYS A 145 -5.51 13.98 0.15
N THR A 146 -4.72 14.69 0.93
CA THR A 146 -3.65 14.12 1.76
C THR A 146 -3.33 15.07 2.93
N PHE A 147 -2.23 14.85 3.64
CA PHE A 147 -1.76 15.75 4.68
C PHE A 147 -1.36 17.12 4.09
N LYS A 148 -1.75 18.23 4.71
CA LYS A 148 -1.35 19.58 4.32
C LYS A 148 0.18 19.75 4.37
N GLU A 149 0.70 20.74 3.65
CA GLU A 149 2.14 21.10 3.62
C GLU A 149 2.52 22.11 4.71
N ASN A 150 1.87 22.05 5.87
CA ASN A 150 2.22 22.85 7.05
C ASN A 150 3.01 21.97 8.06
N PHE A 151 3.48 22.58 9.14
CA PHE A 151 4.25 21.87 10.16
C PHE A 151 3.50 20.65 10.73
N SER A 152 2.26 20.84 11.19
CA SER A 152 1.43 19.76 11.76
C SER A 152 1.13 18.64 10.76
N GLY A 153 0.74 18.98 9.53
CA GLY A 153 0.48 18.02 8.47
C GLY A 153 1.71 17.20 8.08
N ASN A 154 2.88 17.85 8.02
CA ASN A 154 4.14 17.13 7.78
C ASN A 154 4.53 16.21 8.94
N LEU A 155 4.29 16.60 10.21
CA LEU A 155 4.50 15.73 11.36
C LEU A 155 3.63 14.48 11.28
N TRP A 156 2.33 14.62 11.00
CA TRP A 156 1.43 13.48 10.83
C TRP A 156 1.83 12.61 9.64
N ARG A 157 2.24 13.21 8.53
CA ARG A 157 2.73 12.49 7.35
C ARG A 157 3.95 11.63 7.68
N ILE A 158 4.91 12.19 8.41
CA ILE A 158 6.10 11.44 8.84
C ILE A 158 5.70 10.34 9.83
N GLY A 159 4.93 10.69 10.87
CA GLY A 159 4.60 9.77 11.96
C GLY A 159 3.65 8.64 11.60
N LEU A 160 2.69 8.87 10.70
CA LEU A 160 1.67 7.87 10.34
C LEU A 160 1.95 7.15 9.03
N PHE A 161 2.66 7.78 8.09
CA PHE A 161 2.88 7.21 6.77
C PHE A 161 4.32 6.75 6.58
N TYR A 162 5.29 7.68 6.61
CA TYR A 162 6.67 7.34 6.24
C TYR A 162 7.42 6.54 7.30
N LEU A 163 7.38 6.95 8.57
CA LEU A 163 8.12 6.27 9.63
C LEU A 163 7.62 4.83 9.82
N PRO A 164 6.30 4.55 9.94
CA PRO A 164 5.81 3.17 10.02
C PRO A 164 6.12 2.39 8.75
N GLY A 165 5.94 3.01 7.57
CA GLY A 165 6.27 2.41 6.28
C GLY A 165 7.69 1.90 6.17
N TRP A 166 8.67 2.76 6.49
CA TRP A 166 10.08 2.39 6.47
C TRP A 166 10.43 1.36 7.53
N VAL A 167 9.87 1.45 8.74
CA VAL A 167 10.07 0.42 9.77
C VAL A 167 9.58 -0.95 9.27
N MET A 168 8.39 -1.02 8.67
CA MET A 168 7.87 -2.26 8.10
C MET A 168 8.79 -2.82 7.01
N ILE A 169 9.28 -1.96 6.11
CA ILE A 169 10.24 -2.34 5.06
C ILE A 169 11.51 -2.94 5.65
N PHE A 170 12.12 -2.29 6.65
CA PHE A 170 13.35 -2.77 7.26
C PHE A 170 13.15 -4.11 7.96
N VAL A 171 12.04 -4.28 8.69
CA VAL A 171 11.70 -5.56 9.34
C VAL A 171 11.51 -6.65 8.28
N SER A 172 10.74 -6.40 7.22
CA SER A 172 10.54 -7.34 6.13
C SER A 172 11.87 -7.76 5.49
N LEU A 173 12.70 -6.80 5.09
CA LEU A 173 14.03 -7.07 4.52
C LEU A 173 14.91 -7.91 5.45
N TYR A 174 14.94 -7.57 6.74
CA TYR A 174 15.68 -8.33 7.74
C TYR A 174 15.19 -9.78 7.84
N THR A 175 13.88 -9.99 7.90
CA THR A 175 13.29 -11.34 7.98
C THR A 175 13.61 -12.18 6.74
N TYR A 176 13.48 -11.61 5.53
CA TYR A 176 13.83 -12.32 4.30
C TYR A 176 15.31 -12.63 4.23
N PHE A 177 16.18 -11.67 4.56
CA PHE A 177 17.62 -11.91 4.57
C PHE A 177 17.99 -13.09 5.49
N LYS A 178 17.37 -13.18 6.67
CA LYS A 178 17.56 -14.32 7.57
C LYS A 178 17.05 -15.62 6.96
N ILE A 179 15.85 -15.63 6.37
CA ILE A 179 15.27 -16.79 5.69
C ILE A 179 16.22 -17.29 4.60
N PHE A 180 16.63 -16.43 3.68
CA PHE A 180 17.53 -16.78 2.58
C PHE A 180 18.87 -17.35 3.05
N LYS A 181 19.42 -16.84 4.16
CA LYS A 181 20.70 -17.33 4.68
C LYS A 181 20.60 -18.74 5.29
N LYS A 182 19.46 -19.10 5.90
CA LYS A 182 19.28 -20.40 6.56
C LYS A 182 18.73 -21.48 5.61
N LEU A 183 17.97 -21.05 4.61
CA LEU A 183 17.21 -21.97 3.78
C LEU A 183 18.10 -22.57 2.68
N ASN A 184 18.28 -23.89 2.71
CA ASN A 184 18.92 -24.59 1.59
C ASN A 184 17.89 -24.89 0.50
N PHE A 185 17.89 -24.06 -0.56
CA PHE A 185 16.94 -24.14 -1.67
C PHE A 185 17.00 -25.42 -2.51
N GLU A 186 17.99 -26.28 -2.28
CA GLU A 186 18.12 -27.59 -2.92
C GLU A 186 17.29 -28.67 -2.22
N LEU A 187 16.97 -28.48 -0.94
CA LEU A 187 16.23 -29.46 -0.11
C LEU A 187 14.73 -29.19 -0.03
N ILE A 188 14.24 -28.12 -0.69
CA ILE A 188 12.85 -27.69 -0.64
C ILE A 188 12.10 -28.22 -1.86
N ASP A 189 10.88 -28.70 -1.64
CA ASP A 189 9.98 -29.10 -2.70
C ASP A 189 9.66 -27.93 -3.67
N ARG A 190 9.28 -28.27 -4.90
CA ARG A 190 9.04 -27.28 -5.95
C ARG A 190 7.92 -26.29 -5.57
N ASP A 191 6.89 -26.75 -4.87
CA ASP A 191 5.70 -25.95 -4.57
C ASP A 191 6.01 -24.90 -3.49
N THR A 192 6.66 -25.30 -2.40
CA THR A 192 7.14 -24.38 -1.35
C THR A 192 8.11 -23.35 -1.92
N LYS A 193 8.99 -23.76 -2.84
CA LYS A 193 9.92 -22.84 -3.52
C LYS A 193 9.19 -21.81 -4.38
N SER A 194 8.12 -22.21 -5.07
CA SER A 194 7.25 -21.33 -5.85
C SER A 194 6.53 -20.32 -4.94
N ILE A 195 5.92 -20.79 -3.85
CA ILE A 195 5.25 -19.94 -2.85
C ILE A 195 6.22 -18.93 -2.25
N LEU A 196 7.41 -19.37 -1.84
CA LEU A 196 8.41 -18.51 -1.24
C LEU A 196 8.84 -17.36 -2.19
N LYS A 197 9.05 -17.67 -3.48
CA LYS A 197 9.34 -16.63 -4.49
C LYS A 197 8.23 -15.58 -4.55
N LYS A 198 6.96 -16.01 -4.59
CA LYS A 198 5.82 -15.07 -4.57
C LYS A 198 5.82 -14.20 -3.33
N VAL A 199 6.01 -14.82 -2.17
CA VAL A 199 6.02 -14.14 -0.87
C VAL A 199 7.08 -13.03 -0.80
N ILE A 200 8.22 -13.20 -1.45
CA ILE A 200 9.30 -12.19 -1.48
C ILE A 200 8.95 -11.01 -2.40
N LEU A 201 8.17 -11.22 -3.46
CA LEU A 201 7.83 -10.17 -4.41
C LEU A 201 6.88 -9.10 -3.83
N TYR A 202 5.97 -9.47 -2.92
CA TYR A 202 5.04 -8.52 -2.29
C TYR A 202 5.75 -7.36 -1.56
N PRO A 203 6.69 -7.61 -0.62
CA PRO A 203 7.46 -6.54 0.01
C PRO A 203 8.26 -5.71 -0.99
N LEU A 204 8.77 -6.30 -2.08
CA LEU A 204 9.51 -5.55 -3.10
C LEU A 204 8.63 -4.52 -3.81
N VAL A 205 7.36 -4.85 -4.08
CA VAL A 205 6.38 -3.89 -4.61
C VAL A 205 6.19 -2.72 -3.65
N ILE A 206 6.06 -3.01 -2.35
CA ILE A 206 5.91 -1.95 -1.32
C ILE A 206 7.16 -1.09 -1.24
N ILE A 207 8.35 -1.71 -1.23
CA ILE A 207 9.64 -1.00 -1.20
C ILE A 207 9.74 -0.06 -2.41
N PHE A 208 9.41 -0.55 -3.60
CA PHE A 208 9.40 0.25 -4.81
C PHE A 208 8.50 1.48 -4.67
N PHE A 209 7.26 1.30 -4.22
CA PHE A 209 6.33 2.43 -4.03
C PHE A 209 6.77 3.40 -2.93
N PHE A 210 7.28 2.91 -1.80
CA PHE A 210 7.74 3.78 -0.71
C PHE A 210 9.00 4.56 -1.09
N ILE A 211 9.95 3.96 -1.80
CA ILE A 211 11.11 4.67 -2.36
C ILE A 211 10.64 5.75 -3.32
N MET A 212 9.74 5.41 -4.24
CA MET A 212 9.21 6.34 -5.23
C MET A 212 8.49 7.53 -4.56
N LEU A 213 7.58 7.26 -3.60
CA LEU A 213 6.85 8.31 -2.89
C LEU A 213 7.74 9.14 -1.94
N SER A 214 8.77 8.53 -1.34
CA SER A 214 9.75 9.26 -0.52
C SER A 214 10.61 10.16 -1.39
N THR A 215 11.06 9.67 -2.54
CA THR A 215 11.84 10.44 -3.52
C THR A 215 11.02 11.60 -4.04
N LEU A 216 9.77 11.36 -4.45
CA LEU A 216 8.84 12.42 -4.86
C LEU A 216 8.74 13.51 -3.79
N ARG A 217 8.55 13.11 -2.52
CA ARG A 217 8.41 14.08 -1.43
C ARG A 217 9.69 14.88 -1.17
N ILE A 218 10.86 14.24 -1.26
CA ILE A 218 12.15 14.93 -1.13
C ILE A 218 12.30 15.97 -2.25
N LEU A 219 11.94 15.61 -3.49
CA LEU A 219 12.01 16.52 -4.63
C LEU A 219 11.03 17.69 -4.50
N GLU A 220 9.79 17.44 -4.09
CA GLU A 220 8.78 18.48 -3.81
C GLU A 220 9.22 19.49 -2.76
N ASN A 221 9.98 19.06 -1.75
CA ASN A 221 10.50 19.93 -0.71
C ASN A 221 11.77 20.70 -1.13
N ARG A 222 12.53 20.21 -2.11
CA ARG A 222 13.86 20.75 -2.48
C ARG A 222 13.82 21.60 -3.74
N LEU A 223 12.97 21.26 -4.69
CA LEU A 223 12.87 21.93 -5.98
C LEU A 223 11.70 22.91 -5.96
N SER A 224 11.87 24.04 -6.67
CA SER A 224 10.74 24.91 -6.95
C SER A 224 9.69 24.16 -7.78
N SER A 225 8.41 24.51 -7.59
CA SER A 225 7.28 23.87 -8.28
C SER A 225 7.33 24.10 -9.80
N SER A 226 8.17 23.34 -10.50
CA SER A 226 8.29 23.31 -11.95
C SER A 226 7.19 22.45 -12.58
N CYS A 227 6.97 22.60 -13.88
CA CYS A 227 5.99 21.78 -14.59
C CYS A 227 6.41 20.30 -14.64
N GLU A 228 7.70 20.05 -14.84
CA GLU A 228 8.30 18.71 -14.91
C GLU A 228 8.06 17.93 -13.62
N LEU A 229 8.27 18.58 -12.46
CA LEU A 229 8.05 17.97 -11.16
C LEU A 229 6.58 17.56 -10.96
N LYS A 230 5.62 18.32 -11.49
CA LYS A 230 4.20 17.98 -11.40
C LYS A 230 3.82 16.81 -12.32
N TYR A 231 4.39 16.73 -13.53
CA TYR A 231 4.22 15.55 -14.38
C TYR A 231 4.84 14.30 -13.74
N PHE A 232 6.02 14.43 -13.14
CA PHE A 232 6.64 13.36 -12.39
C PHE A 232 5.78 12.91 -11.21
N SER A 233 5.23 13.85 -10.43
CA SER A 233 4.27 13.58 -9.36
C SER A 233 3.04 12.81 -9.87
N ALA A 234 2.46 13.25 -11.00
CA ALA A 234 1.32 12.58 -11.61
C ALA A 234 1.65 11.11 -11.99
N ILE A 235 2.81 10.85 -12.60
CA ILE A 235 3.26 9.51 -12.96
C ILE A 235 3.45 8.64 -11.71
N CYS A 236 4.13 9.16 -10.69
CA CYS A 236 4.36 8.42 -9.44
C CYS A 236 3.03 8.06 -8.76
N LEU A 237 2.11 9.01 -8.64
CA LEU A 237 0.81 8.77 -8.00
C LEU A 237 -0.05 7.81 -8.81
N SER A 238 0.01 7.86 -10.15
CA SER A 238 -0.62 6.87 -11.02
C SER A 238 -0.08 5.46 -10.82
N LEU A 239 1.25 5.28 -10.81
CA LEU A 239 1.87 3.98 -10.54
C LEU A 239 1.48 3.45 -9.16
N TYR A 240 1.42 4.33 -8.17
CA TYR A 240 0.99 3.96 -6.82
C TYR A 240 -0.51 3.61 -6.73
N ALA A 241 -1.37 4.26 -7.52
CA ALA A 241 -2.78 3.92 -7.64
C ALA A 241 -2.99 2.50 -8.21
N SER A 242 -2.07 2.02 -9.06
CA SER A 242 -2.13 0.67 -9.64
C SER A 242 -1.53 -0.43 -8.75
N GLN A 243 -1.22 -0.17 -7.46
CA GLN A 243 -0.65 -1.18 -6.55
C GLN A 243 -1.39 -2.54 -6.55
N GLY A 244 -2.72 -2.54 -6.55
CA GLY A 244 -3.52 -3.78 -6.58
C GLY A 244 -3.32 -4.61 -7.85
N PHE A 245 -2.96 -3.98 -8.97
CA PHE A 245 -2.61 -4.67 -10.22
C PHE A 245 -1.28 -5.41 -10.10
N TRP A 246 -0.25 -4.78 -9.52
CA TRP A 246 1.05 -5.42 -9.30
C TRP A 246 0.94 -6.60 -8.32
N ASN A 247 0.13 -6.45 -7.28
CA ASN A 247 -0.17 -7.55 -6.36
C ASN A 247 -0.91 -8.71 -7.08
N ALA A 248 -1.86 -8.41 -7.96
CA ALA A 248 -2.53 -9.43 -8.77
C ALA A 248 -1.55 -10.16 -9.70
N MET A 249 -0.63 -9.46 -10.34
CA MET A 249 0.41 -10.11 -11.15
C MET A 249 1.24 -11.11 -10.34
N ILE A 250 1.62 -10.77 -9.10
CA ILE A 250 2.37 -11.68 -8.23
C ILE A 250 1.51 -12.87 -7.79
N PHE A 251 0.23 -12.64 -7.50
CA PHE A 251 -0.69 -13.69 -7.11
C PHE A 251 -0.86 -14.75 -8.21
N PHE A 252 -1.17 -14.29 -9.42
CA PHE A 252 -1.52 -15.15 -10.56
C PHE A 252 -0.33 -15.64 -11.39
N THR A 253 0.89 -15.13 -11.16
CA THR A 253 2.07 -15.70 -11.82
C THR A 253 2.26 -17.14 -11.36
N THR A 254 2.00 -18.09 -12.25
CA THR A 254 2.31 -19.51 -12.05
C THR A 254 3.81 -19.72 -12.27
N ALA A 255 4.41 -20.55 -11.43
CA ALA A 255 5.72 -21.15 -11.67
C ALA A 255 5.56 -22.66 -11.54
#